data_AF-A0A1M6AAV7-F1
#
_entry.id   AF-A0A1M6AAV7-F1
#
_cell.length_a   1.000
_cell.length_b   1.000
_cell.length_c   1.000
_cell.angle_alpha   90.00
_cell.angle_beta   90.00
_cell.angle_gamma   90.00
#
_symmetry.space_group_name_H-M   'P 1'
#
loop_
_entity.id
_entity.type
_entity.pdbx_description
1 polymer ?
#
loop_
_entity_poly.entity_id
_entity_poly.type
_entity_poly.pdbx_seq_one_letter_code
_entity_poly.pdbx_strand_id
1 'polypeptide(L)'
;MKIKIILSILIYMNFNLGFSQVDTEINFISSDSIENYIKVKNLSFENQDIYVLKNLESFKTYSQGYLKSPVIFVFNADGEYVDLINNVNAEKKLSKFKRINNKTSEEYPGLNFWKERISHFESGDLLKDTPVEYTFILNWGLLFGDIENIEMIDHWYKVLLRQKANGKNIKIVLLNVDLQKSWNLSPKMEKWVLNNVNNQI
;
A
#
# COMPACT_ATOMS: atom_id res chain seq x y z
N MET A 1 12.51 -42.00 -37.72
CA MET A 1 12.43 -40.55 -37.98
C MET A 1 11.05 -39.92 -37.70
N LYS A 2 10.04 -40.66 -37.19
CA LYS A 2 8.68 -40.11 -36.95
C LYS A 2 8.40 -39.72 -35.47
N ILE A 3 9.17 -40.23 -34.51
CA ILE A 3 8.96 -39.98 -33.07
C ILE A 3 9.54 -38.62 -32.61
N LYS A 4 10.61 -38.14 -33.26
CA LYS A 4 11.24 -36.86 -32.88
C LYS A 4 10.39 -35.63 -33.20
N ILE A 5 9.51 -35.70 -34.21
CA ILE A 5 8.66 -34.57 -34.62
C ILE A 5 7.48 -34.38 -33.64
N ILE A 6 6.97 -35.46 -33.06
CA ILE A 6 5.84 -35.41 -32.11
C ILE A 6 6.25 -34.75 -30.78
N LEU A 7 7.48 -35.00 -30.31
CA LEU A 7 8.00 -34.32 -29.11
C LEU A 7 8.20 -32.81 -29.32
N SER A 8 8.57 -32.38 -30.53
CA SER A 8 8.77 -30.95 -30.84
C SER A 8 7.46 -30.16 -30.81
N ILE A 9 6.35 -30.78 -31.21
CA ILE A 9 5.03 -30.14 -31.25
C ILE A 9 4.43 -30.01 -29.83
N LEU A 10 4.66 -31.00 -28.96
CA LEU A 10 4.21 -30.97 -27.56
C LEU A 10 4.94 -29.91 -26.70
N ILE A 11 6.21 -29.61 -27.03
CA ILE A 11 6.96 -28.54 -26.36
C ILE A 11 6.46 -27.16 -26.81
N TYR A 12 6.02 -27.00 -28.06
CA TYR A 12 5.49 -25.73 -28.56
C TYR A 12 4.10 -25.38 -27.99
N MET A 13 3.28 -26.39 -27.65
CA MET A 13 1.96 -26.16 -27.06
C MET A 13 2.00 -25.75 -25.57
N ASN A 14 3.10 -25.98 -24.86
CA ASN A 14 3.21 -25.62 -23.44
C ASN A 14 3.78 -24.21 -23.19
N PHE A 15 4.18 -23.47 -24.23
CA PHE A 15 4.69 -22.10 -24.10
C PHE A 15 3.63 -21.01 -24.29
N ASN A 16 2.37 -21.37 -24.56
CA ASN A 16 1.23 -20.46 -24.50
C ASN A 16 0.51 -20.53 -23.14
N LEU A 17 1.26 -20.69 -22.05
CA LEU A 17 0.86 -20.08 -20.78
C LEU A 17 1.03 -18.58 -20.95
N GLY A 18 0.16 -17.99 -21.76
CA GLY A 18 -0.10 -16.57 -21.68
C GLY A 18 -0.50 -16.33 -20.24
N PHE A 19 0.39 -15.68 -19.49
CA PHE A 19 -0.05 -14.92 -18.33
C PHE A 19 -1.21 -14.09 -18.84
N SER A 20 -2.43 -14.47 -18.46
CA SER A 20 -3.57 -13.59 -18.56
C SER A 20 -3.16 -12.40 -17.70
N GLN A 21 -2.56 -11.38 -18.31
CA GLN A 21 -2.59 -10.04 -17.77
C GLN A 21 -4.08 -9.79 -17.59
N VAL A 22 -4.55 -9.91 -16.34
CA VAL A 22 -5.82 -9.32 -15.99
C VAL A 22 -5.59 -7.86 -16.32
N ASP A 23 -6.22 -7.38 -17.38
CA ASP A 23 -6.32 -5.95 -17.66
C ASP A 23 -7.11 -5.34 -16.48
N THR A 24 -6.45 -5.18 -15.34
CA THR A 24 -6.94 -4.33 -14.26
C THR A 24 -6.77 -2.93 -14.78
N GLU A 25 -7.77 -2.46 -15.52
CA GLU A 25 -7.89 -1.06 -15.87
C GLU A 25 -7.84 -0.26 -14.57
N ILE A 26 -6.73 0.46 -14.35
CA ILE A 26 -6.57 1.30 -13.17
C ILE A 26 -7.68 2.34 -13.26
N ASN A 27 -8.43 2.50 -12.17
CA ASN A 27 -9.58 3.36 -12.09
C ASN A 27 -9.54 4.20 -10.81
N PHE A 28 -10.30 5.29 -10.80
CA PHE A 28 -10.52 6.04 -9.57
C PHE A 28 -11.43 5.26 -8.61
N ILE A 29 -10.96 5.05 -7.38
CA ILE A 29 -11.70 4.35 -6.32
C ILE A 29 -12.39 5.32 -5.36
N SER A 30 -13.49 4.87 -4.76
CA SER A 30 -14.22 5.59 -3.71
C SER A 30 -14.04 4.89 -2.34
N SER A 31 -14.46 5.56 -1.27
CA SER A 31 -14.59 4.96 0.06
C SER A 31 -15.41 3.67 0.04
N ASP A 32 -16.59 3.69 -0.59
CA ASP A 32 -17.44 2.50 -0.72
C ASP A 32 -16.74 1.36 -1.47
N SER A 33 -15.88 1.69 -2.43
CA SER A 33 -15.09 0.69 -3.18
C SER A 33 -14.02 0.06 -2.29
N ILE A 34 -13.34 0.86 -1.46
CA ILE A 34 -12.36 0.42 -0.46
C ILE A 34 -13.02 -0.50 0.56
N GLU A 35 -14.14 -0.07 1.15
CA GLU A 35 -14.89 -0.85 2.14
C GLU A 35 -15.39 -2.16 1.56
N ASN A 36 -15.99 -2.12 0.37
CA ASN A 36 -16.46 -3.32 -0.30
C ASN A 36 -15.30 -4.28 -0.60
N TYR A 37 -14.16 -3.77 -1.03
CA TYR A 37 -12.98 -4.59 -1.26
C TYR A 37 -12.49 -5.28 0.02
N ILE A 38 -12.36 -4.53 1.12
CA ILE A 38 -12.00 -5.06 2.45
C ILE A 38 -12.95 -6.18 2.87
N LYS A 39 -14.26 -5.95 2.71
CA LYS A 39 -15.30 -6.92 3.04
C LYS A 39 -15.22 -8.19 2.18
N VAL A 40 -15.14 -8.04 0.85
CA VAL A 40 -15.09 -9.17 -0.10
C VAL A 40 -13.84 -10.01 0.12
N LYS A 41 -12.71 -9.37 0.42
CA LYS A 41 -11.43 -10.03 0.70
C LYS A 41 -11.29 -10.49 2.16
N ASN A 42 -12.26 -10.19 3.02
CA ASN A 42 -12.24 -10.52 4.44
C ASN A 42 -10.95 -10.04 5.16
N LEU A 43 -10.51 -8.82 4.85
CA LEU A 43 -9.34 -8.21 5.46
C LEU A 43 -9.66 -7.73 6.87
N SER A 44 -8.67 -7.72 7.76
CA SER A 44 -8.84 -7.29 9.15
C SER A 44 -8.75 -5.79 9.35
N PHE A 45 -8.63 -5.00 8.28
CA PHE A 45 -8.46 -3.54 8.33
C PHE A 45 -9.59 -2.86 9.10
N GLU A 46 -9.23 -1.96 10.02
CA GLU A 46 -10.20 -1.16 10.79
C GLU A 46 -10.33 0.23 10.15
N ASN A 47 -11.56 0.71 9.93
CA ASN A 47 -11.83 1.96 9.21
C ASN A 47 -11.00 3.15 9.73
N GLN A 48 -10.89 3.29 11.06
CA GLN A 48 -10.15 4.37 11.73
C GLN A 48 -8.65 4.47 11.38
N ASP A 49 -8.08 3.40 10.85
CA ASP A 49 -6.68 3.33 10.45
C ASP A 49 -6.50 3.46 8.93
N ILE A 50 -7.57 3.60 8.13
CA ILE A 50 -7.49 3.69 6.67
C ILE A 50 -7.38 5.16 6.22
N TYR A 51 -6.34 5.42 5.43
CA TYR A 51 -6.05 6.73 4.87
C TYR A 51 -5.83 6.62 3.37
N VAL A 52 -6.05 7.72 2.66
CA VAL A 52 -5.82 7.87 1.23
C VAL A 52 -4.98 9.11 0.97
N LEU A 53 -4.36 9.18 -0.20
CA LEU A 53 -3.75 10.43 -0.67
C LEU A 53 -4.85 11.48 -0.89
N LYS A 54 -4.73 12.65 -0.27
CA LYS A 54 -5.83 13.62 -0.16
C LYS A 54 -6.18 14.33 -1.48
N ASN A 55 -5.25 14.41 -2.43
CA ASN A 55 -5.44 15.05 -3.73
C ASN A 55 -4.41 14.58 -4.77
N LEU A 56 -4.59 15.00 -6.02
CA LEU A 56 -3.69 14.68 -7.13
C LEU A 56 -2.24 15.14 -6.90
N GLU A 57 -2.02 16.25 -6.22
CA GLU A 57 -0.68 16.76 -5.94
C GLU A 57 0.06 15.90 -4.90
N SER A 58 -0.65 15.45 -3.87
CA SER A 58 -0.15 14.41 -2.96
C SER A 58 0.26 13.16 -3.71
N PHE A 59 -0.58 12.69 -4.64
CA PHE A 59 -0.26 11.52 -5.46
C PHE A 59 0.99 11.73 -6.32
N LYS A 60 1.09 12.84 -7.05
CA LYS A 60 2.27 13.15 -7.87
C LYS A 60 3.56 13.22 -7.05
N THR A 61 3.50 13.86 -5.88
CA THR A 61 4.66 13.98 -4.99
C THR A 61 5.05 12.61 -4.45
N TYR A 62 4.06 11.82 -4.06
CA TYR A 62 4.26 10.48 -3.53
C TYR A 62 4.80 9.50 -4.59
N SER A 63 4.32 9.58 -5.84
CA SER A 63 4.74 8.69 -6.92
C SER A 63 6.18 8.90 -7.38
N GLN A 64 6.77 10.05 -7.08
CA GLN A 64 8.18 10.38 -7.36
C GLN A 64 9.17 9.72 -6.37
N GLY A 65 9.02 8.42 -6.10
CA GLY A 65 10.01 7.62 -5.36
C GLY A 65 9.48 6.86 -4.14
N TYR A 66 8.24 7.12 -3.73
CA TYR A 66 7.64 6.49 -2.54
C TYR A 66 6.56 5.46 -2.87
N LEU A 67 6.11 5.39 -4.13
CA LEU A 67 5.16 4.40 -4.62
C LEU A 67 5.79 3.00 -4.64
N LYS A 68 5.76 2.36 -3.47
CA LYS A 68 6.23 1.00 -3.23
C LYS A 68 5.16 0.26 -2.43
N SER A 69 4.97 -1.02 -2.73
CA SER A 69 4.11 -1.93 -2.00
C SER A 69 4.60 -3.36 -2.26
N PRO A 70 4.62 -4.26 -1.27
CA PRO A 70 4.18 -4.06 0.10
C PRO A 70 5.31 -3.46 0.94
N VAL A 71 5.04 -2.38 1.67
CA VAL A 71 6.04 -1.72 2.51
C VAL A 71 5.41 -1.05 3.74
N ILE A 72 6.18 -0.98 4.82
CA ILE A 72 5.87 -0.22 6.02
C ILE A 72 6.97 0.82 6.24
N PHE A 73 6.57 2.08 6.31
CA PHE A 73 7.42 3.16 6.83
C PHE A 73 7.23 3.25 8.33
N VAL A 74 8.34 3.32 9.07
CA VAL A 74 8.32 3.40 10.53
C VAL A 74 8.88 4.74 10.97
N PHE A 75 8.14 5.41 11.85
CA PHE A 75 8.51 6.68 12.44
C PHE A 75 8.57 6.55 13.97
N ASN A 76 9.54 7.21 14.59
CA ASN A 76 9.64 7.31 16.05
C ASN A 76 8.61 8.31 16.62
N ALA A 77 8.66 8.52 17.94
CA ALA A 77 7.78 9.44 18.66
C ALA A 77 7.90 10.90 18.19
N ASP A 78 9.08 11.31 17.72
CA ASP A 78 9.37 12.64 17.19
C ASP A 78 8.92 12.80 15.72
N GLY A 79 8.39 11.72 15.12
CA GLY A 79 7.97 11.70 13.72
C GLY A 79 9.13 11.57 12.73
N GLU A 80 10.34 11.25 13.18
CA GLU A 80 11.49 11.01 12.33
C GLU A 80 11.41 9.60 11.73
N TYR A 81 11.83 9.46 10.48
CA TYR A 81 11.91 8.16 9.82
C TYR A 81 13.06 7.33 10.41
N VAL A 82 12.79 6.05 10.70
CA VAL A 82 13.77 5.16 11.36
C VAL A 82 13.96 3.80 10.67
N ASP A 83 12.95 3.28 9.97
CA ASP A 83 13.06 1.97 9.30
C ASP A 83 12.08 1.82 8.12
N LEU A 84 12.47 1.01 7.15
CA LEU A 84 11.64 0.52 6.05
C LEU A 84 11.50 -1.00 6.17
N ILE A 85 10.27 -1.49 6.26
CA ILE A 85 9.99 -2.92 6.34
C ILE A 85 9.28 -3.36 5.06
N ASN A 86 9.96 -4.14 4.23
CA ASN A 86 9.47 -4.60 2.92
C ASN A 86 9.83 -6.06 2.61
N ASN A 87 10.08 -6.87 3.64
CA ASN A 87 10.66 -8.21 3.45
C ASN A 87 10.03 -9.27 4.36
N VAL A 88 10.40 -10.52 4.10
CA VAL A 88 9.92 -11.73 4.81
C VAL A 88 10.16 -11.72 6.33
N ASN A 89 11.05 -10.86 6.85
CA ASN A 89 11.29 -10.74 8.29
C ASN A 89 10.41 -9.69 8.98
N ALA A 90 9.46 -9.08 8.26
CA ALA A 90 8.54 -8.07 8.78
C ALA A 90 7.86 -8.52 10.08
N GLU A 91 7.24 -9.70 10.10
CA GLU A 91 6.57 -10.22 11.31
C GLU A 91 7.54 -10.33 12.51
N LYS A 92 8.78 -10.77 12.28
CA LYS A 92 9.80 -10.87 13.34
C LYS A 92 10.24 -9.51 13.88
N LYS A 93 10.21 -8.45 13.06
CA LYS A 93 10.47 -7.07 13.48
C LYS A 93 9.25 -6.50 14.22
N LEU A 94 8.07 -6.61 13.63
CA LEU A 94 6.80 -6.09 14.18
C LEU A 94 6.39 -6.79 15.49
N SER A 95 6.75 -8.06 15.68
CA SER A 95 6.50 -8.76 16.96
C SER A 95 7.44 -8.36 18.09
N LYS A 96 8.57 -7.68 17.79
CA LYS A 96 9.61 -7.30 18.75
C LYS A 96 10.21 -5.95 18.37
N PHE A 97 9.57 -4.86 18.77
CA PHE A 97 9.98 -3.49 18.38
C PHE A 97 11.42 -3.12 18.72
N LYS A 98 12.07 -3.77 19.69
CA LYS A 98 13.52 -3.64 19.91
C LYS A 98 14.39 -4.01 18.69
N ARG A 99 13.80 -4.63 17.66
CA ARG A 99 14.45 -4.98 16.39
C ARG A 99 14.20 -3.96 15.28
N ILE A 100 13.33 -2.97 15.52
CA ILE A 100 13.19 -1.80 14.66
C ILE A 100 14.51 -1.03 14.80
N ASN A 101 15.05 -0.61 13.66
CA ASN A 101 16.18 0.30 13.68
C ASN A 101 15.69 1.62 14.28
N ASN A 102 16.19 2.02 15.45
CA ASN A 102 15.79 3.28 16.09
C ASN A 102 16.73 4.44 15.72
N LYS A 103 17.71 4.19 14.84
CA LYS A 103 18.55 5.25 14.32
C LYS A 103 17.78 6.00 13.26
N THR A 104 17.68 7.31 13.44
CA THR A 104 17.11 8.23 12.46
C THR A 104 17.88 8.15 11.15
N SER A 105 17.15 8.32 10.05
CA SER A 105 17.71 8.32 8.70
C SER A 105 17.04 9.42 7.86
N GLU A 106 17.81 10.04 6.97
CA GLU A 106 17.33 11.03 6.01
C GLU A 106 16.97 10.39 4.65
N GLU A 107 17.04 9.06 4.54
CA GLU A 107 16.72 8.33 3.30
C GLU A 107 15.28 8.56 2.84
N TYR A 108 14.35 8.76 3.78
CA TYR A 108 12.95 9.04 3.53
C TYR A 108 12.46 10.22 4.37
N PRO A 109 11.43 10.96 3.89
CA PRO A 109 10.90 12.08 4.63
C PRO A 109 10.19 11.63 5.91
N GLY A 110 10.29 12.45 6.96
CA GLY A 110 9.61 12.22 8.23
C GLY A 110 8.08 12.31 8.15
N LEU A 111 7.40 11.99 9.25
CA LEU A 111 5.96 11.84 9.36
C LEU A 111 5.16 13.08 8.91
N ASN A 112 5.71 14.29 9.06
CA ASN A 112 5.06 15.53 8.65
C ASN A 112 4.80 15.58 7.13
N PHE A 113 5.70 15.02 6.32
CA PHE A 113 5.47 14.88 4.88
C PHE A 113 4.17 14.12 4.59
N TRP A 114 3.93 13.05 5.34
CA TRP A 114 2.77 12.18 5.17
C TRP A 114 1.50 12.85 5.70
N LYS A 115 1.54 13.43 6.91
CA LYS A 115 0.40 14.13 7.53
C LYS A 115 -0.20 15.20 6.62
N GLU A 116 0.65 15.93 5.91
CA GLU A 116 0.22 16.96 4.98
C GLU A 116 -0.39 16.39 3.69
N ARG A 117 -0.20 15.10 3.39
CA ARG A 117 -0.53 14.51 2.08
C ARG A 117 -1.63 13.47 2.13
N ILE A 118 -1.90 12.91 3.30
CA ILE A 118 -2.92 11.88 3.51
C ILE A 118 -4.11 12.43 4.28
N SER A 119 -5.27 11.82 4.05
CA SER A 119 -6.50 12.09 4.79
C SER A 119 -7.22 10.78 5.08
N HIS A 120 -7.97 10.73 6.17
CA HIS A 120 -8.87 9.61 6.45
C HIS A 120 -9.86 9.44 5.31
N PHE A 121 -10.11 8.20 4.89
CA PHE A 121 -10.80 7.92 3.63
C PHE A 121 -12.30 8.27 3.65
N GLU A 122 -12.97 8.17 4.80
CA GLU A 122 -14.38 8.56 4.95
C GLU A 122 -14.54 10.05 5.26
N SER A 123 -13.98 10.52 6.39
CA SER A 123 -14.17 11.89 6.87
C SER A 123 -13.36 12.96 6.12
N GLY A 124 -12.28 12.59 5.42
CA GLY A 124 -11.35 13.54 4.81
C GLY A 124 -10.44 14.27 5.82
N ASP A 125 -10.50 13.91 7.10
CA ASP A 125 -9.67 14.54 8.13
C ASP A 125 -8.19 14.23 7.93
N LEU A 126 -7.33 15.20 8.22
CA LEU A 126 -5.88 14.98 8.23
C LEU A 126 -5.46 14.08 9.40
N LEU A 127 -4.32 13.40 9.24
CA LEU A 127 -3.74 12.60 10.31
C LEU A 127 -3.39 13.50 11.51
N LYS A 128 -4.00 13.22 12.66
CA LYS A 128 -3.83 13.99 13.90
C LYS A 128 -2.54 13.65 14.61
N ASP A 129 -1.95 14.65 15.26
CA ASP A 129 -0.87 14.45 16.22
C ASP A 129 -1.40 13.72 17.44
N THR A 130 -0.88 12.51 17.65
CA THR A 130 -1.19 11.70 18.83
C THR A 130 0.14 11.24 19.42
N PRO A 131 0.41 11.48 20.72
CA PRO A 131 1.63 10.98 21.36
C PRO A 131 1.69 9.45 21.34
N VAL A 132 2.59 8.90 20.52
CA VAL A 132 2.80 7.46 20.33
C VAL A 132 4.30 7.13 20.32
N GLU A 133 4.67 5.89 20.65
CA GLU A 133 6.06 5.43 20.56
C GLU A 133 6.50 5.31 19.10
N TYR A 134 5.61 4.80 18.24
CA TYR A 134 5.84 4.65 16.81
C TYR A 134 4.58 4.93 16.02
N THR A 135 4.77 5.46 14.81
CA THR A 135 3.77 5.45 13.76
C THR A 135 4.21 4.51 12.64
N PHE A 136 3.31 3.62 12.21
CA PHE A 136 3.52 2.71 11.09
C PHE A 136 2.61 3.11 9.95
N ILE A 137 3.18 3.44 8.78
CA ILE A 137 2.43 3.67 7.54
C ILE A 137 2.62 2.46 6.64
N LEU A 138 1.58 1.66 6.48
CA LEU A 138 1.52 0.46 5.65
C LEU A 138 0.89 0.84 4.32
N ASN A 139 1.65 0.72 3.25
CA ASN A 139 1.15 1.01 1.91
C ASN A 139 0.42 -0.19 1.33
N TRP A 140 -0.72 0.08 0.70
CA TRP A 140 -1.45 -0.89 -0.09
C TRP A 140 -2.21 -0.19 -1.23
N GLY A 141 -2.62 -0.95 -2.24
CA GLY A 141 -3.38 -0.41 -3.37
C GLY A 141 -3.66 -1.48 -4.40
N LEU A 142 -4.76 -1.31 -5.12
CA LEU A 142 -5.16 -2.18 -6.24
C LEU A 142 -4.30 -1.94 -7.48
N LEU A 143 -3.74 -0.73 -7.62
CA LEU A 143 -2.84 -0.35 -8.72
C LEU A 143 -1.59 -1.24 -8.84
N PHE A 144 -1.25 -1.99 -7.79
CA PHE A 144 -0.12 -2.92 -7.80
C PHE A 144 -0.46 -4.30 -8.40
N GLY A 145 -1.74 -4.58 -8.70
CA GLY A 145 -2.18 -5.80 -9.41
C GLY A 145 -1.96 -7.14 -8.69
N ASP A 146 -1.41 -7.12 -7.48
CA ASP A 146 -0.85 -8.31 -6.83
C ASP A 146 -1.61 -8.66 -5.54
N ILE A 147 -2.31 -9.79 -5.59
CA ILE A 147 -3.07 -10.34 -4.45
C ILE A 147 -2.14 -10.75 -3.30
N GLU A 148 -0.91 -11.18 -3.59
CA GLU A 148 0.04 -11.58 -2.55
C GLU A 148 0.42 -10.38 -1.68
N ASN A 149 0.49 -9.19 -2.28
CA ASN A 149 0.81 -7.96 -1.56
C ASN A 149 -0.26 -7.60 -0.52
N ILE A 150 -1.55 -7.73 -0.85
CA ILE A 150 -2.60 -7.36 0.12
C ILE A 150 -2.67 -8.36 1.28
N GLU A 151 -2.46 -9.65 1.02
CA GLU A 151 -2.42 -10.67 2.06
C GLU A 151 -1.23 -10.45 3.02
N MET A 152 -0.07 -10.05 2.48
CA MET A 152 1.09 -9.68 3.29
C MET A 152 0.81 -8.46 4.18
N ILE A 153 0.19 -7.41 3.62
CA ILE A 153 -0.18 -6.22 4.41
C ILE A 153 -1.19 -6.58 5.52
N ASP A 154 -2.21 -7.39 5.21
CA ASP A 154 -3.18 -7.85 6.21
C ASP A 154 -2.52 -8.65 7.34
N HIS A 155 -1.56 -9.52 7.00
CA HIS A 155 -0.79 -10.25 8.00
C HIS A 155 0.03 -9.32 8.91
N TRP A 156 0.74 -8.35 8.33
CA TRP A 156 1.52 -7.37 9.10
C TRP A 156 0.64 -6.49 9.98
N TYR A 157 -0.51 -6.08 9.46
CA TYR A 157 -1.50 -5.32 10.20
C TYR A 157 -2.02 -6.11 11.42
N LYS A 158 -2.35 -7.40 11.26
CA LYS A 158 -2.73 -8.29 12.37
C LYS A 158 -1.63 -8.42 13.44
N VAL A 159 -0.36 -8.38 13.06
CA VAL A 159 0.75 -8.38 14.04
C VAL A 159 0.74 -7.08 14.84
N LEU A 160 0.58 -5.94 14.19
CA LEU A 160 0.52 -4.63 14.84
C LEU A 160 -0.71 -4.47 15.74
N LEU A 161 -1.88 -4.93 15.31
CA LEU A 161 -3.08 -4.97 16.15
C LEU A 161 -2.85 -5.78 17.44
N ARG A 162 -2.21 -6.95 17.34
CA ARG A 162 -1.83 -7.74 18.53
C ARG A 162 -0.88 -6.98 19.44
N GLN A 163 0.09 -6.22 18.90
CA GLN A 163 0.97 -5.39 19.73
C GLN A 163 0.20 -4.28 20.44
N LYS A 164 -0.70 -3.59 19.74
CA LYS A 164 -1.56 -2.54 20.29
C LYS A 164 -2.46 -3.09 21.41
N ALA A 165 -3.09 -4.25 21.19
CA ALA A 165 -3.89 -4.96 22.19
C ALA A 165 -3.07 -5.39 23.42
N ASN A 166 -1.77 -5.67 23.24
CA ASN A 166 -0.83 -5.98 24.32
C ASN A 166 -0.24 -4.72 25.00
N GLY A 167 -0.83 -3.54 24.80
CA GLY A 167 -0.48 -2.31 25.50
C GLY A 167 0.61 -1.47 24.83
N LYS A 168 1.02 -1.80 23.58
CA LYS A 168 1.94 -0.93 22.84
C LYS A 168 1.24 0.35 22.38
N ASN A 169 1.83 1.50 22.71
CA ASN A 169 1.33 2.79 22.29
C ASN A 169 1.82 3.13 20.88
N ILE A 170 1.07 2.73 19.86
CA ILE A 170 1.43 2.91 18.45
C ILE A 170 0.27 3.49 17.66
N LYS A 171 0.58 4.24 16.60
CA LYS A 171 -0.37 4.60 15.55
C LYS A 171 -0.13 3.70 14.33
N ILE A 172 -1.21 3.18 13.78
CA ILE A 172 -1.21 2.40 12.54
C ILE A 172 -1.96 3.24 11.50
N VAL A 173 -1.40 3.29 10.29
CA VAL A 173 -1.97 3.97 9.12
C VAL A 173 -1.89 3.00 7.95
N LEU A 174 -3.04 2.53 7.48
CA LEU A 174 -3.21 1.76 6.26
C LEU A 174 -3.43 2.74 5.10
N LEU A 175 -2.34 3.12 4.43
CA LEU A 175 -2.39 4.08 3.33
C LEU A 175 -2.74 3.36 2.03
N ASN A 176 -3.96 3.57 1.55
CA ASN A 176 -4.35 3.23 0.19
C ASN A 176 -3.79 4.29 -0.78
N VAL A 177 -3.03 3.84 -1.78
CA VAL A 177 -2.34 4.72 -2.73
C VAL A 177 -3.00 4.81 -4.10
N ASP A 178 -4.20 4.22 -4.25
CA ASP A 178 -4.95 4.25 -5.51
C ASP A 178 -5.42 5.67 -5.84
N LEU A 179 -5.82 5.85 -7.10
CA LEU A 179 -6.41 7.10 -7.56
C LEU A 179 -7.77 7.29 -6.91
N GLN A 180 -8.06 8.44 -6.30
CA GLN A 180 -9.29 8.61 -5.51
C GLN A 180 -10.32 9.51 -6.18
N LYS A 181 -11.59 9.09 -6.20
CA LYS A 181 -12.70 9.93 -6.67
C LYS A 181 -12.87 11.21 -5.84
N SER A 182 -12.47 11.17 -4.56
CA SER A 182 -12.51 12.32 -3.65
C SER A 182 -11.64 13.50 -4.08
N TRP A 183 -10.73 13.30 -5.05
CA TRP A 183 -9.95 14.40 -5.62
C TRP A 183 -10.80 15.38 -6.45
N ASN A 184 -12.05 15.02 -6.78
CA ASN A 184 -13.02 15.86 -7.50
C ASN A 184 -12.44 16.46 -8.80
N LEU A 185 -11.75 15.62 -9.57
CA LEU A 185 -11.14 16.03 -10.83
C LEU A 185 -12.20 16.24 -11.91
N SER A 186 -11.94 17.17 -12.84
CA SER A 186 -12.78 17.26 -14.05
C SER A 186 -12.63 16.00 -14.90
N PRO A 187 -13.64 15.60 -15.71
CA PRO A 187 -13.56 14.43 -16.58
C PRO A 187 -12.34 14.43 -17.51
N LYS A 188 -11.95 15.62 -18.00
CA LYS A 188 -10.74 15.79 -18.82
C LYS A 188 -9.48 15.42 -18.03
N MET A 189 -9.41 15.84 -16.77
CA MET A 189 -8.27 15.57 -15.91
C MET A 189 -8.24 14.11 -15.46
N GLU A 190 -9.38 13.51 -15.12
CA GLU A 190 -9.45 12.07 -14.83
C GLU A 190 -8.91 11.25 -16.00
N LYS A 191 -9.40 11.50 -17.23
CA LYS A 191 -8.90 10.83 -18.43
C LYS A 191 -7.40 11.02 -18.63
N TRP A 192 -6.90 12.24 -18.38
CA TRP A 192 -5.47 12.51 -18.46
C TRP A 192 -4.67 11.72 -17.42
N VAL A 193 -5.12 11.69 -16.16
CA VAL A 193 -4.45 10.95 -15.08
C VAL A 193 -4.43 9.46 -15.37
N LEU A 194 -5.58 8.87 -15.73
CA LEU A 194 -5.69 7.45 -16.07
C LEU A 194 -4.73 7.07 -17.21
N ASN A 195 -4.71 7.87 -18.28
CA ASN A 195 -3.80 7.64 -19.40
C ASN A 195 -2.32 7.69 -18.97
N ASN A 196 -1.94 8.58 -18.06
CA ASN A 196 -0.55 8.69 -17.64
C ASN A 196 -0.15 7.57 -16.67
N VAL A 197 -1.02 7.20 -15.73
CA VAL A 197 -0.73 6.14 -14.75
C VAL A 197 -0.71 4.78 -15.43
N ASN A 198 -1.65 4.48 -16.32
CA ASN A 198 -1.68 3.24 -17.11
C ASN A 198 -0.48 3.08 -18.06
N ASN A 199 0.18 4.19 -18.45
CA ASN A 199 1.37 4.13 -19.30
C ASN A 199 2.69 3.96 -18.51
N GLN A 200 2.63 4.05 -17.17
CA GLN A 200 3.81 4.03 -16.30
C GLN A 200 3.96 2.73 -15.49
N ILE A 201 2.91 1.92 -15.44
CA ILE A 201 2.86 0.62 -14.76
C ILE A 201 2.78 -0.47 -15.82
#